data_AF-A0A0F9N963-F1
#
_entry.id   AF-A0A0F9N963-F1
#
_cell.length_a   1.000
_cell.length_b   1.000
_cell.length_c   1.000
_cell.angle_alpha   90.00
_cell.angle_beta   90.00
_cell.angle_gamma   90.00
#
_symmetry.space_group_name_H-M   'P 1'
#
loop_
_entity.id
_entity.type
_entity.pdbx_description
1 polymer ?
#
loop_
_entity_poly.entity_id
_entity_poly.type
_entity_poly.pdbx_seq_one_letter_code
_entity_poly.pdbx_strand_id
1 'polypeptide(L)' 'MSMDRVTGVTGNAVQDGLTRAGWVAAVQAAVAFTVMRWEWLSVEELAILTIPITFVAVAAWGVFDGLRSKG' A
#
# COMPACT_ATOMS: atom_id res chain seq x y z
N MET A 1 -7.85 11.76 -16.69
CA MET A 1 -6.96 10.58 -16.78
C MET A 1 -7.69 9.41 -16.14
N SER A 2 -7.76 8.23 -16.76
CA SER A 2 -8.39 7.07 -16.09
C SER A 2 -7.52 6.63 -14.91
N MET A 3 -8.14 6.22 -13.80
CA MET A 3 -7.45 5.75 -12.61
C MET A 3 -6.53 4.55 -12.90
N ASP A 4 -6.88 3.71 -13.88
CA ASP A 4 -6.12 2.51 -14.25
C ASP A 4 -4.68 2.84 -14.71
N ARG A 5 -4.50 3.96 -15.42
CA ARG A 5 -3.15 4.43 -15.81
C ARG A 5 -2.33 4.92 -14.62
N VAL A 6 -2.98 5.47 -13.60
CA VAL A 6 -2.29 6.03 -12.42
C VAL A 6 -1.91 4.92 -11.46
N THR A 7 -2.76 3.91 -11.33
CA THR A 7 -2.52 2.77 -10.45
C THR A 7 -1.72 1.66 -11.11
N GLY A 8 -1.55 1.66 -12.44
CA GLY A 8 -0.82 0.60 -13.15
C GLY A 8 -1.59 -0.72 -13.20
N VAL A 9 -2.91 -0.66 -13.01
CA VAL A 9 -3.80 -1.82 -13.13
C VAL A 9 -4.08 -2.05 -14.61
N THR A 10 -3.83 -3.27 -15.09
CA THR A 10 -3.93 -3.62 -16.52
C THR A 10 -4.97 -4.69 -16.80
N GLY A 11 -5.51 -5.34 -15.77
CA GLY A 11 -6.41 -6.50 -15.89
C GLY A 11 -5.65 -7.82 -16.08
N ASN A 12 -4.32 -7.79 -16.11
CA ASN A 12 -3.47 -8.97 -16.07
C ASN A 12 -3.16 -9.32 -14.60
N ALA A 13 -3.54 -10.52 -14.16
CA ALA A 13 -3.39 -10.96 -12.78
C ALA A 13 -1.96 -10.85 -12.21
N VAL A 14 -0.93 -11.06 -13.03
CA VAL A 14 0.47 -10.95 -12.59
C VAL A 14 0.87 -9.49 -12.41
N GLN A 15 0.56 -8.64 -13.39
CA GLN A 15 0.87 -7.21 -13.29
C GLN A 15 0.08 -6.56 -12.16
N ASP A 16 -1.20 -6.87 -12.02
CA ASP A 16 -2.05 -6.35 -10.94
C ASP A 16 -1.55 -6.85 -9.56
N GLY A 17 -1.04 -8.08 -9.49
CA GLY A 17 -0.38 -8.62 -8.30
C GLY A 17 0.89 -7.85 -7.92
N LEU A 18 1.77 -7.58 -8.89
CA LEU A 18 2.98 -6.76 -8.70
C LEU A 18 2.63 -5.33 -8.30
N THR A 19 1.61 -4.75 -8.92
CA THR A 19 1.09 -3.43 -8.60
C THR A 19 0.58 -3.37 -7.16
N ARG A 20 -0.19 -4.37 -6.70
CA ARG A 20 -0.65 -4.47 -5.30
C ARG A 20 0.53 -4.62 -4.33
N ALA A 21 1.53 -5.44 -4.66
CA ALA A 21 2.73 -5.57 -3.83
C ALA A 21 3.53 -4.26 -3.76
N GLY A 22 3.67 -3.57 -4.90
CA GLY A 22 4.31 -2.25 -4.99
C GLY A 22 3.59 -1.20 -4.15
N TRP A 23 2.25 -1.22 -4.12
CA TRP A 23 1.46 -0.37 -3.24
C TRP A 23 1.78 -0.61 -1.76
N VAL A 24 1.78 -1.87 -1.30
CA VAL A 24 2.09 -2.21 0.10
C VAL A 24 3.49 -1.73 0.46
N ALA A 25 4.48 -1.97 -0.40
CA ALA A 25 5.86 -1.51 -0.19
C ALA A 25 5.94 0.02 -0.11
N ALA A 26 5.21 0.75 -0.98
CA ALA A 26 5.18 2.21 -0.96
C ALA A 26 4.57 2.76 0.34
N VAL A 27 3.48 2.16 0.83
CA VAL A 27 2.86 2.54 2.11
C VAL A 27 3.81 2.26 3.28
N GLN A 28 4.40 1.07 3.33
CA GLN A 28 5.37 0.72 4.38
C GLN A 28 6.56 1.69 4.39
N ALA A 29 7.12 2.01 3.22
CA ALA A 29 8.23 2.96 3.10
C ALA A 29 7.83 4.37 3.52
N ALA A 30 6.65 4.85 3.11
CA ALA A 30 6.16 6.18 3.48
C ALA A 30 5.92 6.32 4.99
N VAL A 31 5.30 5.31 5.61
CA VAL A 31 5.09 5.28 7.07
C VAL A 31 6.42 5.21 7.79
N ALA A 32 7.32 4.29 7.41
CA ALA A 32 8.63 4.15 8.02
C ALA A 32 9.43 5.45 7.92
N PHE A 33 9.48 6.07 6.74
CA PHE A 33 10.14 7.36 6.53
C PHE A 33 9.57 8.44 7.45
N THR A 34 8.24 8.56 7.53
CA THR A 34 7.59 9.59 8.35
C THR A 34 7.86 9.37 9.83
N VAL A 35 7.72 8.14 10.32
CA VAL A 35 7.99 7.79 11.72
C VAL A 35 9.46 8.09 12.08
N MET A 36 10.40 7.65 11.24
CA MET A 36 11.83 7.88 11.48
C MET A 36 12.21 9.36 11.35
N ARG A 37 11.61 10.10 10.40
CA ARG A 37 11.92 11.52 10.16
C ARG A 37 11.48 12.43 11.31
N TRP A 38 10.39 12.09 11.98
CA TRP A 38 9.87 12.87 13.12
C TRP A 38 10.07 12.19 14.48
N GLU A 39 10.84 11.09 14.52
CA GLU A 39 11.19 10.36 15.75
C GLU A 39 9.97 9.99 16.60
N TRP A 40 8.85 9.63 15.95
CA TRP A 40 7.61 9.29 16.66
C TRP A 40 7.70 7.99 17.46
N LEU A 41 8.53 7.05 17.00
CA LEU A 41 8.71 5.70 17.56
C LEU A 41 10.15 5.22 17.36
N SER A 42 10.57 4.25 18.18
CA SER A 42 11.82 3.53 17.95
C SER A 42 11.71 2.56 16.75
N VAL A 43 12.86 2.04 16.30
CA VAL A 43 12.90 1.04 15.23
C VAL A 43 12.26 -0.28 15.68
N GLU A 44 12.45 -0.71 16.93
CA GLU A 44 11.80 -1.92 17.45
C GLU A 44 10.27 -1.76 17.50
N GLU A 45 9.77 -0.61 17.94
CA GLU A 45 8.32 -0.34 17.98
C GLU A 45 7.72 -0.31 16.58
N LEU A 46 8.40 0.32 15.62
CA LEU A 46 7.99 0.33 14.22
C LEU A 46 7.98 -1.10 13.63
N ALA A 47 8.95 -1.95 13.99
CA ALA A 47 9.00 -3.33 13.52
C ALA A 47 7.76 -4.12 13.95
N ILE A 48 7.29 -3.94 15.20
CA ILE A 48 6.04 -4.55 15.70
C ILE A 48 4.83 -4.09 14.87
N LEU A 49 4.82 -2.82 14.44
CA LEU A 49 3.75 -2.26 13.62
C LEU A 49 3.77 -2.67 12.15
N THR A 50 4.81 -3.36 11.69
CA THR A 50 4.93 -3.81 10.28
C THR A 50 3.71 -4.60 9.82
N ILE A 51 3.26 -5.58 10.61
CA ILE A 51 2.11 -6.43 10.27
C ILE A 51 0.81 -5.58 10.20
N PRO A 52 0.46 -4.78 11.23
CA PRO A 52 -0.67 -3.86 11.16
C PRO A 52 -0.64 -2.92 9.95
N ILE A 53 0.50 -2.28 9.66
CA ILE A 53 0.64 -1.36 8.51
C ILE A 53 0.36 -2.10 7.20
N THR A 54 0.93 -3.31 7.06
CA THR A 54 0.71 -4.17 5.89
C THR A 54 -0.77 -4.49 5.71
N PHE A 55 -1.45 -4.88 6.79
CA PHE A 55 -2.87 -5.22 6.74
C PHE A 55 -3.72 -4.04 6.29
N VAL A 56 -3.47 -2.85 6.86
CA VAL A 56 -4.16 -1.61 6.46
C VAL A 56 -3.89 -1.26 5.00
N ALA A 57 -2.64 -1.40 4.53
CA ALA A 57 -2.29 -1.14 3.14
C ALA A 57 -3.04 -2.07 2.18
N VAL A 58 -3.10 -3.37 2.48
CA VAL A 58 -3.86 -4.36 1.69
C VAL A 58 -5.35 -4.06 1.73
N ALA A 59 -5.91 -3.72 2.89
CA ALA A 59 -7.32 -3.37 3.04
C ALA A 59 -7.69 -2.12 2.22
N ALA A 60 -6.84 -1.08 2.25
CA ALA A 60 -7.03 0.14 1.45
C ALA A 60 -7.03 -0.17 -0.06
N TRP A 61 -6.14 -1.06 -0.52
CA TRP A 61 -6.15 -1.54 -1.90
C TRP A 61 -7.44 -2.30 -2.23
N GLY A 62 -7.92 -3.14 -1.31
CA GLY A 62 -9.18 -3.87 -1.46
C GLY A 62 -10.39 -2.94 -1.62
N VAL A 63 -10.43 -1.83 -0.86
CA VAL A 63 -11.45 -0.78 -1.02
C VAL A 63 -11.37 -0.15 -2.41
N PHE A 64 -10.16 0.23 -2.86
CA PHE A 64 -9.96 0.77 -4.21
C PHE A 64 -10.44 -0.19 -5.30
N ASP A 65 -10.05 -1.46 -5.24
CA ASP A 65 -10.41 -2.47 -6.24
C ASP A 65 -11.92 -2.72 -6.25
N GLY A 66 -12.57 -2.72 -5.09
CA GLY A 66 -14.02 -2.83 -4.95
C GLY A 66 -14.79 -1.63 -5.50
N LEU A 67 -14.25 -0.41 -5.39
CA LEU A 67 -14.83 0.80 -6.00
C LEU A 67 -14.66 0.78 -7.51
N ARG A 68 -13.48 0.39 -8.01
CA ARG A 68 -13.19 0.27 -9.44
C ARG A 68 -14.08 -0.75 -10.13
N SER A 69 -14.30 -1.93 -9.52
CA SER A 69 -15.12 -2.98 -10.12
C SER A 69 -16.60 -2.61 -10.28
N LYS A 70 -17.08 -1.57 -9.59
CA LYS A 70 -18.46 -1.08 -9.66
C LYS A 70 -18.64 0.10 -10.63
N GLY A 71 -17.55 0.66 -11.15
CA GLY A 71 -17.52 1.82 -12.03
C GLY A 71 -17.46 1.47 -13.52
#